data_AF-B7ARA3-F1
#
_entry.id   AF-B7ARA3-F1
#
_cell.length_a   1.000
_cell.length_b   1.000
_cell.length_c   1.000
_cell.angle_alpha   90.00
_cell.angle_beta   90.00
_cell.angle_gamma   90.00
#
_symmetry.space_group_name_H-M   'P 1'
#
loop_
_entity.id
_entity.type
_entity.pdbx_description
1 polymer ?
#
loop_
_entity_poly.entity_id
_entity_poly.type
_entity_poly.pdbx_seq_one_letter_code
_entity_poly.pdbx_strand_id
1 'polypeptide(L)' 'MGGMGSVMTVNSKGQFLNWNIHKTDGSTETIVIDKKESNKY' A
#
# COMPACT_ATOMS: atom_id res chain seq x y z
N MET A 1 9.46 5.09 22.40
CA MET A 1 8.86 6.25 21.72
C MET A 1 8.69 5.88 20.25
N GLY A 2 7.58 5.21 19.93
CA GLY A 2 7.27 4.82 18.55
C GLY A 2 6.68 6.02 17.84
N GLY A 3 7.36 6.50 16.79
CA GLY A 3 6.88 7.63 16.01
C GLY A 3 5.50 7.32 15.43
N MET A 4 4.59 8.30 15.46
CA MET A 4 3.36 8.28 14.67
C MET A 4 3.73 8.43 13.20
N GLY A 5 4.30 7.38 12.61
CA GLY A 5 4.52 7.25 11.18
C GLY A 5 3.30 6.63 10.54
N SER A 6 3.05 6.95 9.27
CA SER A 6 1.98 6.32 8.49
C SER A 6 2.15 4.79 8.52
N VAL A 7 1.09 4.05 8.86
CA VAL A 7 1.12 2.58 8.92
C VAL A 7 0.80 2.04 7.54
N MET A 8 1.68 1.19 7.01
CA MET A 8 1.50 0.60 5.69
C MET A 8 0.99 -0.85 5.75
N THR A 9 -0.24 -0.98 5.30
CA THR A 9 -0.98 -2.13 4.79
C THR A 9 -0.49 -2.78 3.51
N VAL A 10 -0.12 -4.06 3.41
CA VAL A 10 -0.01 -4.73 2.09
C VAL A 10 -0.94 -5.93 2.03
N ASN A 11 -1.90 -5.89 1.11
CA ASN A 11 -2.81 -6.99 0.82
C ASN A 11 -2.54 -7.53 -0.58
N SER A 12 -2.20 -8.81 -0.68
CA SER A 12 -2.04 -9.49 -1.96
C SER A 12 -3.35 -10.14 -2.38
N LYS A 13 -3.87 -9.78 -3.54
CA LYS A 13 -5.06 -10.40 -4.16
C LYS A 13 -4.74 -10.82 -5.58
N GLY A 14 -4.40 -12.10 -5.76
CA GLY A 14 -3.99 -12.63 -7.06
C GLY A 14 -2.78 -11.89 -7.63
N GLN A 15 -2.95 -11.33 -8.83
CA GLN A 15 -1.92 -10.51 -9.49
C GLN A 15 -1.80 -9.10 -8.92
N PHE A 16 -2.74 -8.64 -8.11
CA PHE A 16 -2.71 -7.29 -7.55
C PHE A 16 -2.05 -7.26 -6.17
N LEU A 17 -1.30 -6.19 -5.90
CA LEU A 17 -0.91 -5.78 -4.56
C LEU A 17 -1.63 -4.48 -4.22
N ASN A 18 -2.38 -4.49 -3.14
CA ASN A 18 -3.08 -3.32 -2.63
C ASN A 18 -2.31 -2.82 -1.42
N TRP A 19 -1.66 -1.68 -1.59
CA TRP A 19 -0.89 -1.01 -0.55
C TRP A 19 -1.78 0.05 0.09
N ASN A 20 -2.19 -0.17 1.34
CA ASN A 20 -3.00 0.77 2.11
C ASN A 20 -2.09 1.57 3.02
N ILE A 21 -1.99 2.87 2.80
CA ILE A 21 -1.18 3.78 3.60
C ILE A 21 -2.13 4.52 4.54
N HIS A 22 -2.11 4.17 5.82
CA HIS A 22 -2.85 4.88 6.85
C HIS A 22 -2.03 6.09 7.29
N LYS A 23 -2.49 7.29 6.95
CA LYS A 23 -1.83 8.53 7.32
C LYS A 23 -2.19 8.95 8.75
N THR A 24 -1.38 9.84 9.31
CA THR A 24 -1.59 10.40 10.65
C THR A 24 -2.82 11.27 10.77
N ASP A 25 -3.32 11.82 9.64
CA ASP A 25 -4.56 12.58 9.55
C ASP A 25 -5.82 11.70 9.53
N GLY A 26 -5.67 10.37 9.63
CA GLY A 26 -6.76 9.40 9.60
C GLY A 26 -7.23 9.02 8.20
N SER A 27 -6.72 9.67 7.15
CA SER A 27 -7.01 9.27 5.77
C SER A 27 -6.25 7.98 5.41
N THR A 28 -6.79 7.24 4.44
CA THR A 28 -6.13 6.06 3.90
C THR A 28 -5.99 6.19 2.40
N GLU A 29 -4.76 6.08 1.90
CA GLU A 29 -4.49 5.99 0.47
C GLU A 29 -4.31 4.53 0.07
N THR A 30 -4.90 4.13 -1.05
CA THR A 30 -4.73 2.77 -1.60
C THR A 30 -4.03 2.84 -2.94
N ILE A 31 -2.86 2.22 -3.04
CA ILE A 31 -2.13 2.04 -4.30
C ILE A 31 -2.36 0.60 -4.75
N VAL A 32 -2.87 0.43 -5.97
CA VAL A 32 -3.07 -0.88 -6.59
C VAL A 32 -1.98 -1.11 -7.62
N ILE A 33 -1.16 -2.13 -7.39
CA ILE A 33 -0.07 -2.53 -8.29
C ILE A 33 -0.50 -3.82 -8.99
N ASP A 34 -0.50 -3.84 -10.31
CA ASP A 34 -0.59 -5.09 -11.07
C ASP A 34 0.80 -5.70 -11.26
N LYS A 35 1.05 -6.84 -10.61
CA LYS A 35 2.32 -7.57 -10.70
C LYS A 35 2.65 -8.05 -12.13
N LYS A 36 1.65 -8.18 -13.01
CA LYS A 36 1.89 -8.56 -14.42
C LYS A 36 2.38 -7.38 -15.27
N GLU A 37 1.93 -6.17 -14.97
CA GLU A 37 2.39 -4.96 -15.68
C GLU A 37 3.61 -4.31 -15.03
N SER A 38 3.85 -4.57 -13.75
CA SER A 38 4.97 -4.03 -12.95
C SER A 38 6.36 -4.49 -13.41
N ASN A 39 6.46 -5.55 -14.23
CA ASN A 39 7.74 -6.12 -14.69
C ASN A 39 8.24 -5.58 -16.04
N LYS A 40 7.72 -4.44 -16.52
CA LYS A 40 8.10 -3.83 -17.81
C LYS A 40 9.34 -2.92 -17.77
N TYR A 41 10.25 -3.10 -16.81
CA TYR A 41 11.49 -2.30 -16.70
C TYR A 41 12.73 -3.18 -16.75
#